data_AF-A0A2S8BRI4-F1
#
_entry.id   AF-A0A2S8BRI4-F1
#
_cell.length_a   1.000
_cell.length_b   1.000
_cell.length_c   1.000
_cell.angle_alpha   90.00
_cell.angle_beta   90.00
_cell.angle_gamma   90.00
#
_symmetry.space_group_name_H-M   'P 1'
#
loop_
_entity.id
_entity.type
_entity.pdbx_description
1 polymer ?
#
loop_
_entity_poly.entity_id
_entity_poly.type
_entity_poly.pdbx_seq_one_letter_code
_entity_poly.pdbx_strand_id
1 'polypeptide(L)' 'MPALASIPIRVDCGDSDPFYGATKQFIAQLPTPPAGGFSPGGHDASFWSSQLPAELTWVAPLLTA' A
#
# COMPACT_ATOMS: atom_id res chain seq x y z
N MET A 1 -9.75 -4.20 12.08
CA MET A 1 -8.58 -4.89 12.67
C MET A 1 -7.91 -3.98 13.72
N PRO A 2 -8.08 -4.21 15.03
CA PRO A 2 -7.71 -3.21 16.07
C PRO A 2 -6.21 -2.90 16.15
N ALA A 3 -5.33 -3.91 16.03
CA ALA A 3 -3.88 -3.70 16.09
C ALA A 3 -3.35 -2.84 14.92
N LEU A 4 -4.07 -2.82 13.80
CA LEU A 4 -3.74 -1.99 12.64
C LEU A 4 -4.18 -0.52 12.81
N ALA A 5 -4.92 -0.19 13.88
CA ALA A 5 -5.30 1.19 14.18
C ALA A 5 -4.13 2.01 14.78
N SER A 6 -3.12 1.35 15.33
CA SER A 6 -2.03 2.00 16.08
C SER A 6 -0.75 2.19 15.27
N ILE A 7 -0.75 1.84 13.98
CA ILE A 7 0.42 1.99 13.11
C ILE A 7 0.02 2.68 11.79
N PRO A 8 0.92 3.46 11.19
CA PRO A 8 0.74 3.95 9.84
C PRO A 8 0.80 2.78 8.84
N ILE A 9 -0.10 2.77 7.86
CA ILE A 9 -0.21 1.72 6.85
C ILE A 9 -0.12 2.36 5.48
N ARG A 10 0.64 1.71 4.59
CA ARG A 10 0.68 2.01 3.16
C ARG A 10 0.36 0.73 2.39
N VAL A 11 -0.38 0.88 1.29
CA VAL A 11 -0.70 -0.20 0.36
C VAL A 11 -0.50 0.31 -1.06
N ASP A 12 0.24 -0.43 -1.88
CA ASP A 12 0.38 -0.19 -3.31
C ASP A 12 -0.01 -1.47 -4.06
N CYS A 13 -0.94 -1.37 -5.01
CA CYS A 13 -1.41 -2.53 -5.78
C CYS A 13 -1.80 -2.14 -7.20
N GLY A 14 -1.38 -2.93 -8.19
CA GLY A 14 -1.68 -2.66 -9.59
C GLY A 14 -3.17 -2.87 -9.93
N ASP A 15 -3.72 -2.05 -10.83
CA ASP A 15 -5.10 -2.22 -11.33
C ASP A 15 -5.31 -3.55 -12.09
N SER A 16 -4.23 -4.14 -12.62
CA SER A 16 -4.23 -5.43 -13.32
C SER A 16 -3.66 -6.57 -12.48
N ASP A 17 -3.38 -6.33 -11.19
CA ASP A 17 -2.88 -7.37 -10.28
C ASP A 17 -4.02 -8.36 -9.95
N PRO A 18 -3.81 -9.69 -10.04
CA PRO A 18 -4.80 -10.69 -9.65
C PRO A 18 -5.31 -10.52 -8.20
N PHE A 19 -4.55 -9.87 -7.33
CA PHE A 19 -4.92 -9.60 -5.94
C PHE A 19 -5.69 -8.30 -5.74
N TYR A 20 -5.91 -7.47 -6.78
CA TYR A 20 -6.62 -6.19 -6.70
C TYR A 20 -7.94 -6.27 -5.92
N GLY A 21 -8.75 -7.32 -6.18
CA GLY A 21 -10.00 -7.56 -5.47
C GLY A 21 -9.82 -7.82 -3.96
N ALA A 22 -8.85 -8.67 -3.61
CA ALA A 22 -8.52 -8.98 -2.23
C ALA A 22 -7.94 -7.75 -1.49
N THR A 23 -7.08 -6.98 -2.16
CA THR A 23 -6.51 -5.74 -1.61
C THR A 23 -7.60 -4.72 -1.29
N LYS A 24 -8.59 -4.53 -2.17
CA LYS A 24 -9.75 -3.68 -1.86
C LYS A 24 -10.53 -4.15 -0.63
N GLN A 25 -10.77 -5.45 -0.52
CA GLN A 25 -11.46 -6.03 0.65
C GLN A 25 -10.66 -5.86 1.94
N PHE A 26 -9.33 -5.97 1.89
CA PHE A 26 -8.45 -5.69 3.02
C PHE A 26 -8.53 -4.21 3.43
N ILE A 27 -8.37 -3.29 2.48
CA ILE A 27 -8.43 -1.84 2.74
C ILE A 27 -9.77 -1.44 3.37
N ALA A 28 -10.88 -2.02 2.91
CA ALA A 28 -12.22 -1.76 3.45
C ALA A 28 -12.39 -2.16 4.93
N GLN A 29 -11.51 -3.00 5.47
CA GLN A 29 -11.52 -3.43 6.87
C GLN A 29 -10.55 -2.63 7.76
N LEU A 30 -9.78 -1.70 7.17
CA LEU A 30 -8.85 -0.86 7.90
C LEU A 30 -9.60 0.25 8.65
N PRO A 31 -9.23 0.52 9.91
CA PRO A 31 -9.85 1.58 10.72
C PRO A 31 -9.52 2.99 10.20
N THR A 32 -8.38 3.14 9.50
CA THR A 32 -7.93 4.37 8.85
C THR A 32 -7.52 4.04 7.42
N PRO A 33 -7.86 4.88 6.42
CA PRO A 33 -7.38 4.68 5.06
C PRO A 33 -5.85 4.64 5.00
N PRO A 34 -5.25 3.70 4.25
CA PRO A 34 -3.80 3.64 4.11
C PRO A 34 -3.29 4.74 3.18
N ALA A 35 -2.01 5.07 3.27
CA ALA A 35 -1.30 5.79 2.22
C ALA A 35 -1.12 4.90 0.97
N GLY A 36 -0.71 5.50 -0.15
CA GLY A 36 -0.57 4.80 -1.43
C GLY A 36 -1.92 4.62 -2.12
N GLY A 37 -2.11 3.49 -2.79
CA GLY A 37 -3.38 3.15 -3.43
C GLY A 37 -3.18 2.25 -4.65
N PHE A 38 -4.06 2.44 -5.61
CA PHE A 38 -4.06 1.68 -6.86
C PHE A 38 -3.52 2.52 -8.01
N SER A 39 -2.75 1.89 -8.89
CA SER A 39 -2.19 2.52 -10.09
C SER A 39 -2.04 1.49 -11.22
N PRO A 40 -1.85 1.92 -12.48
CA PRO A 40 -1.65 0.98 -13.59
C PRO A 40 -0.43 0.07 -13.36
N GLY A 41 -0.64 -1.24 -13.54
CA GLY A 41 0.41 -2.26 -13.40
C GLY A 41 -0.14 -3.62 -12.95
N GLY A 42 0.69 -4.65 -12.98
CA GLY A 42 0.36 -6.01 -12.57
C GLY A 42 1.28 -6.53 -11.45
N HIS A 43 1.22 -7.83 -11.22
CA HIS A 43 2.03 -8.49 -10.19
C HIS A 43 3.45 -8.80 -10.68
N ASP A 44 4.23 -7.74 -10.92
CA ASP A 44 5.55 -7.88 -11.54
C ASP A 44 6.59 -6.89 -10.98
N ALA A 45 7.86 -7.17 -11.29
CA ALA A 45 8.99 -6.37 -10.80
C ALA A 45 8.99 -4.92 -11.33
N SER A 46 8.37 -4.67 -12.49
CA SER A 46 8.33 -3.31 -13.06
C SER A 46 7.41 -2.41 -12.25
N PHE A 47 6.24 -2.92 -11.84
CA PHE A 47 5.34 -2.24 -10.92
C PHE A 47 6.02 -1.97 -9.57
N TRP A 48 6.60 -3.00 -8.95
CA TRP A 48 7.24 -2.81 -7.64
C TRP A 48 8.42 -1.84 -7.70
N SER A 49 9.19 -1.84 -8.78
CA SER A 49 10.27 -0.87 -8.99
C SER A 49 9.73 0.57 -9.12
N SER A 50 8.55 0.78 -9.72
CA SER A 50 7.97 2.12 -9.83
C SER A 50 7.41 2.65 -8.51
N GLN A 51 6.98 1.77 -7.60
CA GLN A 51 6.45 2.18 -6.29
C GLN A 51 7.55 2.56 -5.28
N LEU A 52 8.74 1.94 -5.39
CA LEU A 52 9.84 2.06 -4.42
C LEU A 52 10.19 3.50 -4.02
N PRO A 53 10.36 4.48 -4.93
CA PRO A 53 10.71 5.86 -4.53
C PRO A 53 9.66 6.51 -3.63
N ALA A 54 8.37 6.26 -3.90
CA ALA A 54 7.27 6.81 -3.12
C ALA A 54 7.15 6.10 -1.76
N GLU A 55 7.42 4.79 -1.70
CA GLU A 55 7.45 4.02 -0.47
C GLU A 55 8.56 4.51 0.48
N LEU A 56 9.77 4.69 -0.04
CA LEU A 56 10.91 5.21 0.74
C LEU A 56 10.64 6.63 1.27
N THR A 57 10.09 7.49 0.43
CA THR A 57 9.72 8.86 0.83
C THR A 57 8.67 8.87 1.93
N TRP A 58 7.73 7.93 1.90
CA TRP A 58 6.67 7.80 2.90
C TRP A 58 7.20 7.26 4.24
N VAL A 59 8.05 6.23 4.22
CA VAL A 59 8.53 5.59 5.46
C VAL A 59 9.63 6.38 6.16
N ALA A 60 10.46 7.13 5.42
CA ALA A 60 11.60 7.87 5.96
C ALA A 60 11.29 8.70 7.23
N PRO A 61 10.26 9.58 7.26
CA PRO A 61 9.95 10.36 8.47
C PRO A 61 9.45 9.51 9.65
N LEU A 62 8.93 8.30 9.40
CA LEU A 62 8.41 7.41 10.44
C LEU A 62 9.54 6.64 11.17
N LEU A 63 10.71 6.49 10.54
CA LEU A 63 11.85 5.78 11.10
C LEU A 63 12.72 6.65 12.02
N THR A 64 12.51 7.96 11.99
CA THR A 64 13.28 8.94 12.76
C THR A 64 12.44 9.66 13.82
N ALA A 65 11.21 9.20 14.03
CA ALA A 65 10.25 9.78 14.95
C ALA A 65 10.41 9.25 16.39
#